data_AF-A0A4Z1JPZ4-F1
#
_entry.id   AF-A0A4Z1JPZ4-F1
#
_cell.length_a   1.000
_cell.length_b   1.000
_cell.length_c   1.000
_cell.angle_alpha   90.00
_cell.angle_beta   90.00
_cell.angle_gamma   90.00
#
_symmetry.space_group_name_H-M   'P 1'
#
loop_
_entity.id
_entity.type
_entity.pdbx_description
1 polymer ?
#
loop_
_entity_poly.entity_id
_entity_poly.type
_entity_poly.pdbx_seq_one_letter_code
_entity_poly.pdbx_strand_id
1 'polypeptide(L)'
;MEDLDTGADLVETSFKRAMALGQYDERHKGHYFLDENESVFWSWETPEAIVRKFKMVMEQKGLGGVFAWELGDDSRNWSHLKALNDVVKEAKSSGEK
;
A
#
# COMPACT_ATOMS: atom_id res chain seq x y z
N MET A 1 -5.51 38.46 -12.23
CA MET A 1 -6.22 37.79 -11.13
C MET A 1 -5.58 36.43 -11.07
N GLU A 2 -4.55 36.28 -10.25
CA GLU A 2 -3.92 34.97 -10.03
C GLU A 2 -4.93 34.18 -9.20
N ASP A 3 -5.47 33.12 -9.81
CA ASP A 3 -6.25 32.13 -9.07
C ASP A 3 -5.30 31.54 -8.02
N LEU A 4 -5.53 31.88 -6.75
CA LEU A 4 -4.79 31.34 -5.64
C LEU A 4 -5.17 29.86 -5.55
N ASP A 5 -4.32 29.02 -6.15
CA ASP A 5 -4.39 27.57 -6.05
C ASP A 5 -4.48 27.20 -4.57
N THR A 6 -5.62 26.66 -4.16
CA THR A 6 -5.84 26.40 -2.74
C THR A 6 -4.98 25.20 -2.34
N GLY A 7 -4.52 25.14 -1.09
CA GLY A 7 -3.73 23.99 -0.63
C GLY A 7 -4.42 22.63 -0.82
N ALA A 8 -5.74 22.60 -0.96
CA ALA A 8 -6.50 21.39 -1.27
C ALA A 8 -6.34 20.93 -2.73
N ASP A 9 -6.30 21.87 -3.68
CA ASP A 9 -6.15 21.60 -5.11
C ASP A 9 -4.75 21.04 -5.43
N LEU A 10 -3.73 21.53 -4.73
CA LEU A 10 -2.35 21.03 -4.81
C LEU A 10 -2.25 19.56 -4.34
N VAL A 11 -2.87 19.24 -3.21
CA VAL A 11 -2.85 17.87 -2.65
C VAL A 11 -3.63 16.91 -3.54
N GLU A 12 -4.79 17.31 -4.05
CA GLU A 12 -5.57 16.47 -4.97
C GLU A 12 -4.78 16.15 -6.25
N THR A 13 -4.15 17.18 -6.83
CA THR A 13 -3.35 17.02 -8.04
C THR A 13 -2.13 16.12 -7.78
N SER A 14 -1.47 16.31 -6.64
CA SER A 14 -0.36 15.45 -6.21
C SER A 14 -0.79 14.00 -6.01
N PHE A 15 -1.94 13.78 -5.37
CA PHE A 15 -2.49 12.45 -5.13
C PHE A 15 -2.80 11.71 -6.44
N LYS A 16 -3.38 12.40 -7.43
CA LYS A 16 -3.61 11.82 -8.77
C LYS A 16 -2.31 11.37 -9.43
N ARG A 17 -1.23 12.16 -9.32
CA ARG A 17 0.10 11.77 -9.81
C ARG A 17 0.65 10.56 -9.05
N ALA A 18 0.52 10.54 -7.73
CA ALA A 18 0.95 9.41 -6.91
C ALA A 18 0.27 8.10 -7.31
N MET A 19 -1.05 8.12 -7.54
CA MET A 19 -1.79 6.94 -7.98
C MET A 19 -1.41 6.46 -9.39
N ALA A 20 -0.96 7.36 -10.27
CA ALA A 20 -0.58 7.02 -11.65
C ALA A 20 0.90 6.64 -11.81
N LEU A 21 1.80 7.26 -11.04
CA LEU A 21 3.25 7.22 -11.25
C LEU A 21 4.03 6.64 -10.07
N GLY A 22 3.34 6.14 -9.05
CA GLY A 22 3.99 5.55 -7.89
C GLY A 22 4.88 4.35 -8.26
N GLN A 23 5.89 4.13 -7.43
CA GLN A 23 6.95 3.16 -7.66
C GLN A 23 7.11 2.24 -6.46
N TYR A 24 7.52 1.01 -6.74
CA TYR A 24 7.87 0.04 -5.71
C TYR A 24 9.39 0.00 -5.53
N ASP A 25 9.86 0.27 -4.30
CA ASP A 25 11.27 0.14 -3.92
C ASP A 25 11.62 -1.34 -3.76
N GLU A 26 12.38 -1.91 -4.69
CA GLU A 26 12.80 -3.31 -4.59
C GLU A 26 13.87 -3.57 -3.52
N ARG A 27 14.54 -2.55 -2.98
CA ARG A 27 15.49 -2.69 -1.89
C ARG A 27 14.81 -2.68 -0.54
N HIS A 28 13.92 -1.72 -0.30
CA HIS A 28 13.25 -1.54 1.00
C HIS A 28 11.80 -2.07 1.03
N LYS A 29 11.31 -2.58 -0.10
CA LYS A 29 10.01 -3.25 -0.27
C LYS A 29 8.80 -2.35 0.03
N GLY A 30 8.88 -1.06 -0.23
CA GLY A 30 7.78 -0.09 -0.01
C GLY A 30 7.24 0.50 -1.31
N HIS A 31 5.98 0.90 -1.34
CA HIS A 31 5.43 1.69 -2.45
C HIS A 31 5.39 3.17 -2.07
N TYR A 32 5.80 4.03 -3.00
CA TYR A 32 5.87 5.46 -2.77
C TYR A 32 5.78 6.29 -4.04
N PHE A 33 5.61 7.59 -3.88
CA PHE A 33 5.79 8.60 -4.92
C PHE A 33 6.32 9.88 -4.29
N LEU A 34 7.37 10.46 -4.88
CA LEU A 34 7.85 11.79 -4.51
C LEU A 34 7.36 12.79 -5.57
N ASP A 35 6.47 13.69 -5.17
CA ASP A 35 6.02 14.79 -6.01
C ASP A 35 6.88 16.02 -5.75
N GLU A 36 7.88 16.23 -6.59
CA GLU A 36 8.79 17.38 -6.46
C GLU A 36 8.13 18.72 -6.77
N ASN A 37 7.01 18.72 -7.52
CA ASN A 37 6.29 19.95 -7.84
C ASN A 37 5.61 20.54 -6.59
N GLU A 38 4.99 19.68 -5.78
CA GLU A 38 4.26 20.08 -4.56
C GLU A 38 5.07 19.86 -3.28
N SER A 39 6.29 19.33 -3.39
CA SER A 39 7.11 18.92 -2.23
C SER A 39 6.38 17.93 -1.30
N VAL A 40 5.65 16.98 -1.87
CA VAL A 40 4.89 15.95 -1.12
C VAL A 40 5.49 14.57 -1.34
N PHE A 41 5.65 13.82 -0.25
CA PHE A 41 6.02 12.40 -0.29
C PHE A 41 4.82 11.52 0.08
N TRP A 42 4.39 10.67 -0.84
CA TRP A 42 3.32 9.71 -0.66
C TRP A 42 3.91 8.33 -0.42
N SER A 43 3.39 7.61 0.59
CA SER A 43 3.65 6.19 0.78
C SER A 43 2.37 5.47 1.18
N TRP A 44 2.17 4.28 0.62
CA TRP A 44 0.98 3.47 0.84
C TRP A 44 1.29 1.99 0.58
N GLU A 45 0.35 1.12 0.92
CA GLU A 45 0.39 -0.29 0.54
C GLU A 45 -0.37 -0.51 -0.77
N THR A 46 0.09 -1.44 -1.61
CA THR A 46 -0.74 -2.01 -2.69
C THR A 46 -1.02 -3.47 -2.41
N PRO A 47 -2.06 -4.07 -3.04
CA PRO A 47 -2.33 -5.50 -2.93
C PRO A 47 -1.08 -6.36 -3.22
N GLU A 48 -0.28 -5.98 -4.22
CA GLU A 48 0.96 -6.68 -4.59
C GLU A 48 2.03 -6.54 -3.51
N ALA A 49 2.19 -5.34 -2.92
CA ALA A 49 3.13 -5.10 -1.84
C ALA A 49 2.77 -5.92 -0.58
N ILE A 50 1.48 -5.99 -0.23
CA ILE A 50 0.96 -6.82 0.86
C ILE A 50 1.34 -8.28 0.64
N VAL A 51 1.03 -8.83 -0.54
CA VAL A 51 1.32 -10.24 -0.85
C VAL A 51 2.82 -10.53 -0.72
N ARG A 52 3.67 -9.66 -1.27
CA ARG A 52 5.14 -9.81 -1.19
C ARG A 52 5.66 -9.77 0.25
N LYS A 53 5.24 -8.77 1.02
CA LYS A 53 5.69 -8.54 2.41
C LYS A 53 5.26 -9.67 3.33
N PHE A 54 3.97 -9.97 3.35
CA PHE A 54 3.43 -10.88 4.34
C PHE A 54 3.81 -12.34 4.06
N LYS A 55 3.97 -12.74 2.79
CA LYS A 55 4.59 -14.05 2.48
C LYS A 55 5.98 -14.16 3.08
N MET A 56 6.83 -13.18 2.80
CA MET A 56 8.20 -13.15 3.33
C MET A 56 8.23 -13.19 4.86
N VAL A 57 7.42 -12.38 5.54
CA VAL A 57 7.43 -12.31 7.01
C VAL A 57 6.84 -13.58 7.64
N MET A 58 5.70 -14.07 7.15
CA MET A 58 5.06 -15.26 7.73
C MET A 58 5.93 -16.51 7.56
N GLU A 59 6.53 -16.71 6.38
CA GLU A 59 7.42 -17.83 6.11
C GLU A 59 8.72 -17.74 6.94
N GLN A 60 9.34 -16.56 7.03
CA GLN A 60 10.62 -16.41 7.72
C GLN A 60 10.51 -16.34 9.25
N LYS A 61 9.36 -15.91 9.78
CA LYS A 61 9.19 -15.60 11.20
C LYS A 61 8.17 -16.49 11.91
N GLY A 62 7.43 -17.32 11.19
CA GLY A 62 6.42 -18.22 11.78
C GLY A 62 5.29 -17.46 12.48
N LEU A 63 4.91 -16.27 11.99
CA LEU A 63 3.83 -15.48 12.57
C LEU A 63 2.46 -16.10 12.28
N GLY A 64 1.57 -16.08 13.26
CA GLY A 64 0.24 -16.71 13.17
C GLY A 64 -0.83 -15.93 12.40
N GLY A 65 -0.54 -14.70 11.95
CA GLY A 65 -1.51 -13.87 11.26
C GLY A 65 -1.01 -12.47 10.91
N VAL A 66 -1.95 -11.63 10.49
CA VAL A 66 -1.74 -10.26 10.03
C VAL A 66 -2.70 -9.30 10.72
N PHE A 67 -2.32 -8.03 10.80
CA PHE A 67 -3.13 -6.95 11.36
C PHE A 67 -3.02 -5.72 10.47
N ALA A 68 -4.12 -5.02 10.26
CA ALA A 68 -4.19 -3.77 9.52
C ALA A 68 -5.12 -2.79 10.22
N TRP A 69 -4.79 -1.51 10.14
CA TRP A 69 -5.59 -0.41 10.65
C TRP A 69 -5.74 0.66 9.55
N GLU A 70 -6.94 1.10 9.17
CA GLU A 70 -8.28 0.68 9.62
C GLU A 70 -9.10 0.11 8.46
N LEU A 71 -10.30 -0.41 8.76
CA LEU A 71 -11.11 -1.07 7.74
C LEU A 71 -11.76 -0.05 6.79
N GLY A 72 -12.12 1.13 7.30
CA GLY A 72 -12.72 2.23 6.53
C GLY A 72 -11.77 2.87 5.50
N ASP A 73 -10.46 2.73 5.68
CA ASP A 73 -9.44 3.23 4.74
C ASP A 73 -9.11 2.24 3.61
N ASP A 74 -9.79 1.08 3.53
CA ASP A 74 -9.64 0.21 2.37
C ASP A 74 -10.36 0.79 1.14
N SER A 75 -9.84 0.43 -0.02
CA SER A 75 -10.45 0.62 -1.32
C SER A 75 -11.91 0.15 -1.37
N ARG A 76 -12.72 0.76 -2.25
CA ARG A 76 -14.14 0.42 -2.44
C ARG A 76 -14.40 -1.07 -2.71
N ASN A 77 -13.42 -1.77 -3.28
CA ASN A 77 -13.47 -3.19 -3.64
C ASN A 77 -12.82 -4.12 -2.61
N TRP A 78 -12.40 -3.61 -1.45
CA TRP A 78 -11.76 -4.35 -0.36
C TRP A 78 -10.46 -5.05 -0.77
N SER A 79 -9.68 -4.43 -1.67
CA SER A 79 -8.50 -5.07 -2.27
C SER A 79 -7.39 -5.39 -1.26
N HIS A 80 -7.18 -4.56 -0.23
CA HIS A 80 -6.17 -4.85 0.80
C HIS A 80 -6.62 -5.98 1.72
N LEU A 81 -7.89 -5.96 2.15
CA LEU A 81 -8.45 -7.04 2.96
C LEU A 81 -8.42 -8.38 2.21
N LYS A 82 -8.72 -8.39 0.91
CA LYS A 82 -8.62 -9.59 0.06
C LYS A 82 -7.18 -10.10 0.00
N ALA A 83 -6.22 -9.23 -0.29
CA ALA A 83 -4.81 -9.58 -0.35
C ALA A 83 -4.30 -10.18 0.99
N LEU A 84 -4.67 -9.59 2.12
CA LEU A 84 -4.32 -10.11 3.46
C LEU A 84 -4.93 -11.50 3.71
N ASN A 85 -6.21 -11.69 3.36
CA ASN A 85 -6.87 -12.98 3.50
C ASN A 85 -6.22 -14.07 2.64
N ASP A 86 -5.83 -13.74 1.42
CA ASP A 86 -5.18 -14.69 0.52
C ASP A 86 -3.82 -15.14 1.07
N VAL A 87 -3.01 -14.21 1.58
CA VAL A 87 -1.73 -14.56 2.22
C VAL A 87 -1.92 -15.46 3.45
N VAL A 88 -2.90 -15.16 4.32
CA VAL A 88 -3.16 -15.97 5.51
C VAL A 88 -3.65 -17.38 5.13
N LYS A 89 -4.49 -17.52 4.11
CA LYS A 89 -4.96 -18.83 3.61
C LYS A 89 -3.79 -19.65 3.06
N GLU A 90 -2.95 -19.03 2.24
CA GLU A 90 -1.78 -19.70 1.68
C GLU A 90 -0.82 -20.17 2.78
N ALA A 91 -0.49 -19.31 3.76
CA ALA A 91 0.38 -19.67 4.88
C ALA A 91 -0.15 -20.87 5.70
N LYS A 92 -1.46 -20.96 5.92
CA LYS A 92 -2.09 -22.10 6.61
C LYS A 92 -1.94 -23.40 5.82
N SER A 93 -2.19 -23.36 4.52
CA SER A 93 -2.05 -24.56 3.66
C SER A 93 -0.62 -25.08 3.55
N SER A 94 0.38 -24.21 3.72
CA SER A 94 1.79 -24.59 3.74
C SER A 94 2.22 -25.26 5.06
N GLY A 95 1.51 -25.00 6.17
CA GLY A 95 1.79 -25.59 7.47
C GLY A 95 1.12 -26.95 7.73
N GLU A 96 0.21 -27.37 6.85
CA GLU A 96 -0.49 -28.67 6.92
C GLU A 96 0.19 -29.79 6.11
N LYS A 97 1.34 -29.52 5.49
CA LYS A 97 2.18 -30.51 4.77
C LYS A 97 3.32 -31.00 5.65
#